data_AF-A0A937VNE7-F1
#
_entry.id   AF-A0A937VNE7-F1
#
_cell.length_a   1.000
_cell.length_b   1.000
_cell.length_c   1.000
_cell.angle_alpha   90.00
_cell.angle_beta   90.00
_cell.angle_gamma   90.00
#
_symmetry.space_group_name_H-M   'P 1'
#
loop_
_entity.id
_entity.type
_entity.pdbx_description
1 polymer ?
#
loop_
_entity_poly.entity_id
_entity_poly.type
_entity_poly.pdbx_seq_one_letter_code
_entity_poly.pdbx_strand_id
1 'polypeptide(L)'
;MRKVLVVALLLLVIPACFPAPAPAPAPTAPPVVVAFNASPAQILPGTSSTLLWNVTGATAVQIDQGIGSVALAGTQSVSPPGTLTYTLIASNSAGAVNQSVTVTVTAAPSPVPSPTPPSLPPPGLPVVVLFDISPNVIDKSLGQKATMRWDVNHATHVVIDPGFGSVSHSGTRILAPSLGGHTYVLKATNAAGTVTRTQHLDVRP
;
A
#
# COMPACT_ATOMS: atom_id res chain seq x y z
N MET A 1 20.82 -4.93 -99.29
CA MET A 1 21.67 -5.64 -98.31
C MET A 1 20.78 -6.36 -97.31
N ARG A 2 21.11 -7.63 -97.01
CA ARG A 2 20.69 -8.47 -95.86
C ARG A 2 19.22 -8.93 -95.75
N LYS A 3 19.01 -10.18 -96.19
CA LYS A 3 18.00 -11.14 -95.72
C LYS A 3 18.09 -11.29 -94.18
N VAL A 4 16.95 -11.35 -93.49
CA VAL A 4 16.87 -11.95 -92.14
C VAL A 4 15.72 -12.95 -92.15
N LEU A 5 16.10 -14.21 -91.94
CA LEU A 5 15.24 -15.39 -91.85
C LEU A 5 14.66 -15.43 -90.43
N VAL A 6 13.34 -15.38 -90.27
CA VAL A 6 12.68 -15.59 -88.98
C VAL A 6 12.50 -17.09 -88.80
N VAL A 7 13.34 -17.70 -87.95
CA VAL A 7 13.23 -19.10 -87.54
C VAL A 7 12.20 -19.17 -86.41
N ALA A 8 11.05 -19.79 -86.68
CA ALA A 8 10.06 -20.12 -85.66
C ALA A 8 10.56 -21.31 -84.82
N LEU A 9 11.00 -21.03 -83.59
CA LEU A 9 11.38 -22.05 -82.61
C LEU A 9 10.12 -22.52 -81.87
N LEU A 10 9.60 -23.68 -82.26
CA LEU A 10 8.49 -24.36 -81.57
C LEU A 10 9.05 -25.01 -80.28
N LEU A 11 8.88 -24.35 -79.12
CA LEU A 11 9.24 -24.91 -77.82
C LEU A 11 8.22 -26.00 -77.43
N LEU A 12 8.61 -27.26 -77.60
CA LEU A 12 7.90 -28.42 -77.07
C LEU A 12 8.04 -28.41 -75.54
N VAL A 13 7.00 -27.99 -74.81
CA VAL A 13 6.99 -28.07 -73.35
C VAL A 13 6.72 -29.53 -72.97
N ILE A 14 7.79 -30.30 -72.76
CA ILE A 14 7.70 -31.65 -72.21
C ILE A 14 7.25 -31.48 -70.76
N PRO A 15 6.10 -32.03 -70.31
CA PRO A 15 5.77 -32.06 -68.90
C PRO A 15 6.80 -32.97 -68.23
N ALA A 16 7.83 -32.37 -67.64
CA ALA A 16 8.72 -33.07 -66.74
C ALA A 16 7.85 -33.55 -65.58
N CYS A 17 7.52 -34.84 -65.57
CA CYS A 17 6.99 -35.52 -64.41
C CYS A 17 8.11 -35.53 -63.38
N PHE A 18 8.22 -34.47 -62.59
CA PHE A 18 9.09 -34.47 -61.42
C PHE A 18 8.52 -35.51 -60.46
N PRO A 19 9.25 -36.59 -60.13
CA PRO A 19 8.81 -37.49 -59.07
C PRO A 19 8.63 -36.65 -57.81
N ALA A 20 7.44 -36.76 -57.19
CA ALA A 20 7.18 -36.09 -55.92
C ALA A 20 8.33 -36.41 -54.95
N PRO A 21 8.81 -35.43 -54.17
CA PRO A 21 9.79 -35.70 -53.12
C PRO A 21 9.30 -36.87 -52.28
N ALA A 22 10.15 -37.89 -52.11
CA ALA A 22 9.79 -39.04 -51.29
C ALA A 22 9.35 -38.55 -49.90
N PRO A 23 8.27 -39.11 -49.31
CA PRO A 23 7.86 -38.74 -47.97
C PRO A 23 9.03 -38.97 -47.02
N ALA A 24 9.29 -38.00 -46.15
CA ALA A 24 10.35 -38.10 -45.15
C ALA A 24 10.19 -39.40 -44.34
N PRO A 25 11.29 -40.07 -43.95
CA PRO A 25 11.21 -41.30 -43.16
C PRO A 25 10.40 -41.06 -41.88
N ALA A 26 9.47 -41.97 -41.59
CA ALA A 26 8.62 -41.87 -40.42
C ALA A 26 9.46 -41.93 -39.13
N PRO A 27 9.12 -41.13 -38.09
CA PRO A 27 9.74 -41.24 -36.78
C PRO A 27 9.72 -42.67 -36.23
N THR A 28 10.85 -43.15 -35.71
CA THR A 28 11.01 -44.49 -35.12
C THR A 28 10.99 -44.49 -33.59
N ALA A 29 10.99 -43.32 -32.94
CA ALA A 29 10.98 -43.17 -31.49
C ALA A 29 9.94 -42.12 -31.05
N PRO A 30 9.34 -42.25 -29.86
CA PRO A 30 8.44 -41.24 -29.31
C PRO A 30 9.14 -39.88 -29.12
N PRO A 31 8.38 -38.77 -29.06
CA PRO A 31 8.95 -37.45 -28.82
C PRO A 31 9.58 -37.33 -27.42
N VAL A 32 10.46 -36.34 -27.25
CA VAL A 32 11.10 -36.04 -25.97
C VAL A 32 10.82 -34.60 -25.57
N VAL A 33 10.28 -34.40 -24.35
CA VAL A 33 10.14 -33.07 -23.76
C VAL A 33 11.46 -32.70 -23.09
N VAL A 34 12.19 -31.77 -23.68
CA VAL A 34 13.50 -31.30 -23.16
C VAL A 34 13.29 -30.32 -22.00
N ALA A 35 12.29 -29.44 -22.11
CA ALA A 35 11.94 -28.50 -21.06
C ALA A 35 10.43 -28.22 -21.08
N PHE A 36 9.83 -28.12 -19.89
CA PHE A 36 8.52 -27.51 -19.70
C PHE A 36 8.45 -26.89 -18.31
N ASN A 37 8.48 -25.57 -18.23
CA ASN A 37 8.58 -24.84 -16.97
C ASN A 37 7.72 -23.57 -16.98
N ALA A 38 7.37 -23.10 -15.78
CA ALA A 38 6.65 -21.86 -15.54
C ALA A 38 7.51 -20.94 -14.68
N SER A 39 7.68 -19.68 -15.09
CA SER A 39 8.50 -18.71 -14.38
C SER A 39 7.79 -17.35 -14.29
N PRO A 40 7.43 -16.88 -13.08
CA PRO A 40 7.49 -17.60 -11.79
C PRO A 40 6.41 -18.69 -11.66
N ALA A 41 6.69 -19.78 -10.94
CA ALA A 41 5.71 -20.84 -10.68
C ALA A 41 4.66 -20.46 -9.61
N GLN A 42 4.91 -19.38 -8.86
CA GLN A 42 3.95 -18.78 -7.92
C GLN A 42 3.71 -17.32 -8.29
N ILE A 43 2.44 -16.94 -8.35
CA ILE A 43 1.99 -15.60 -8.73
C ILE A 43 0.91 -15.11 -7.78
N LEU A 44 0.75 -13.79 -7.70
CA LEU A 44 -0.40 -13.17 -7.04
C LEU A 44 -1.58 -13.11 -8.01
N PRO A 45 -2.83 -13.07 -7.52
CA PRO A 45 -4.00 -12.82 -8.36
C PRO A 45 -3.81 -11.59 -9.25
N GLY A 46 -4.11 -11.73 -10.55
CA GLY A 46 -3.99 -10.64 -11.54
C GLY A 46 -2.59 -10.42 -12.10
N THR A 47 -1.57 -11.16 -11.65
CA THR A 47 -0.22 -11.15 -12.25
C THR A 47 -0.04 -12.32 -13.23
N SER A 48 1.01 -12.29 -14.03
CA SER A 48 1.29 -13.29 -15.07
C SER A 48 2.49 -14.18 -14.76
N SER A 49 2.44 -15.42 -15.21
CA SER A 49 3.57 -16.37 -15.29
C SER A 49 3.94 -16.65 -16.74
N THR A 50 5.20 -16.93 -17.03
CA THR A 50 5.63 -17.34 -18.38
C THR A 50 5.86 -18.84 -18.45
N LEU A 51 5.11 -19.53 -19.30
CA LEU A 51 5.39 -20.90 -19.70
C LEU A 51 6.50 -20.91 -20.74
N LEU A 52 7.44 -21.83 -20.61
CA LEU A 52 8.49 -22.11 -21.58
C LEU A 52 8.49 -23.61 -21.86
N TRP A 53 8.60 -23.98 -23.14
CA TRP A 53 8.72 -25.37 -23.55
C TRP A 53 9.76 -25.56 -24.66
N ASN A 54 10.31 -26.77 -24.69
CA ASN A 54 11.17 -27.25 -25.77
C ASN A 54 10.97 -28.76 -25.93
N VAL A 55 10.61 -29.20 -27.14
CA VAL A 55 10.28 -30.58 -27.48
C VAL A 55 11.04 -30.98 -28.74
N THR A 56 11.60 -32.18 -28.74
CA THR A 56 12.30 -32.75 -29.91
C THR A 56 11.58 -34.01 -30.39
N GLY A 57 11.63 -34.27 -31.71
CA GLY A 57 11.05 -35.46 -32.33
C GLY A 57 9.51 -35.51 -32.38
N ALA A 58 8.80 -34.44 -31.97
CA ALA A 58 7.35 -34.34 -32.13
C ALA A 58 6.98 -33.81 -33.52
N THR A 59 5.84 -34.26 -34.05
CA THR A 59 5.18 -33.64 -35.21
C THR A 59 4.11 -32.64 -34.77
N ALA A 60 3.54 -32.81 -33.58
CA ALA A 60 2.55 -31.91 -33.01
C ALA A 60 2.77 -31.74 -31.50
N VAL A 61 2.60 -30.50 -31.01
CA VAL A 61 2.64 -30.16 -29.59
C VAL A 61 1.40 -29.34 -29.25
N GLN A 62 0.72 -29.72 -28.18
CA GLN A 62 -0.45 -29.02 -27.65
C GLN A 62 -0.26 -28.74 -26.16
N ILE A 63 -0.74 -27.59 -25.70
CA ILE A 63 -0.83 -27.28 -24.28
C ILE A 63 -2.30 -27.05 -23.92
N ASP A 64 -2.75 -27.71 -22.85
CA ASP A 64 -4.14 -27.59 -22.37
C ASP A 64 -4.40 -26.22 -21.71
N GLN A 65 -5.56 -26.08 -21.06
CA GLN A 65 -5.98 -24.83 -20.40
C GLN A 65 -6.18 -23.66 -21.38
N GLY A 66 -6.63 -23.96 -22.60
CA GLY A 66 -7.03 -22.97 -23.59
C GLY A 66 -5.90 -22.42 -24.47
N ILE A 67 -4.67 -22.94 -24.37
CA ILE A 67 -3.53 -22.52 -25.21
C ILE A 67 -3.61 -23.20 -26.59
N GLY A 68 -3.85 -24.51 -26.63
CA GLY A 68 -4.01 -25.26 -27.89
C GLY A 68 -2.68 -25.65 -28.55
N SER A 69 -2.69 -25.77 -29.87
CA SER A 69 -1.53 -26.21 -30.65
C SER A 69 -0.43 -25.15 -30.68
N VAL A 70 0.80 -25.55 -30.40
CA VAL A 70 1.97 -24.66 -30.33
C VAL A 70 3.15 -25.20 -31.14
N ALA A 71 4.15 -24.35 -31.39
CA ALA A 71 5.41 -24.78 -32.00
C ALA A 71 6.19 -25.74 -31.07
N LEU A 72 7.18 -26.44 -31.62
CA LEU A 72 8.01 -27.40 -30.85
C LEU A 72 8.78 -26.76 -29.70
N ALA A 73 9.12 -25.48 -29.82
CA ALA A 73 9.72 -24.69 -28.75
C ALA A 73 9.10 -23.29 -28.74
N GLY A 74 8.99 -22.70 -27.56
CA GLY A 74 8.41 -21.37 -27.44
C GLY A 74 8.20 -20.93 -25.99
N THR A 75 7.65 -19.72 -25.86
CA THR A 75 7.22 -19.15 -24.60
C THR A 75 5.82 -18.56 -24.73
N GLN A 76 5.04 -18.59 -23.64
CA GLN A 76 3.70 -18.02 -23.59
C GLN A 76 3.45 -17.41 -22.21
N SER A 77 2.97 -16.17 -22.18
CA SER A 77 2.51 -15.54 -20.94
C SER A 77 1.09 -16.01 -20.60
N VAL A 78 0.86 -16.37 -19.34
CA VAL A 78 -0.42 -16.85 -18.82
C VAL A 78 -0.77 -16.15 -17.51
N SER A 79 -2.06 -15.89 -17.29
CA SER A 79 -2.57 -15.25 -16.07
C SER A 79 -3.79 -16.03 -15.54
N PRO A 80 -3.58 -17.23 -14.97
CA PRO A 80 -4.70 -18.04 -14.50
C PRO A 80 -5.43 -17.36 -13.32
N PRO A 81 -6.77 -17.49 -13.23
CA PRO A 81 -7.54 -16.88 -12.14
C PRO A 81 -7.37 -17.56 -10.79
N GLY A 82 -6.77 -18.75 -10.77
CA GLY A 82 -6.47 -19.56 -9.58
C GLY A 82 -5.33 -20.53 -9.86
N THR A 83 -4.94 -21.35 -8.88
CA THR A 83 -3.92 -22.39 -9.08
C THR A 83 -4.32 -23.34 -10.20
N LEU A 84 -3.48 -23.43 -11.23
CA LEU A 84 -3.78 -24.16 -12.45
C LEU A 84 -2.57 -24.99 -12.90
N THR A 85 -2.85 -26.22 -13.33
CA THR A 85 -1.83 -27.10 -13.92
C THR A 85 -1.97 -27.10 -15.43
N TYR A 86 -0.88 -26.76 -16.12
CA TYR A 86 -0.75 -26.85 -17.56
C TYR A 86 -0.13 -28.19 -17.92
N THR A 87 -0.68 -28.87 -18.91
CA THR A 87 -0.16 -30.13 -19.44
C THR A 87 0.20 -29.93 -20.90
N LEU A 88 1.45 -30.22 -21.24
CA LEU A 88 1.97 -30.27 -22.59
C LEU A 88 1.89 -31.70 -23.09
N ILE A 89 1.31 -31.89 -24.28
CA ILE A 89 1.18 -33.16 -24.97
C ILE A 89 1.95 -33.05 -26.29
N ALA A 90 2.98 -33.86 -26.45
CA ALA A 90 3.78 -33.95 -27.66
C ALA A 90 3.55 -35.31 -28.33
N SER A 91 3.28 -35.33 -29.63
CA SER A 91 2.96 -36.56 -30.37
C SER A 91 3.68 -36.64 -31.71
N ASN A 92 3.94 -37.88 -32.12
CA ASN A 92 4.36 -38.27 -33.46
C ASN A 92 3.75 -39.64 -33.83
N SER A 93 4.07 -40.16 -35.01
CA SER A 93 3.58 -41.47 -35.48
C SER A 93 4.05 -42.66 -34.62
N ALA A 94 5.10 -42.51 -33.83
CA ALA A 94 5.64 -43.55 -32.95
C ALA A 94 5.03 -43.53 -31.54
N GLY A 95 4.39 -42.42 -31.12
CA GLY A 95 3.70 -42.31 -29.85
C GLY A 95 3.50 -40.87 -29.36
N ALA A 96 3.05 -40.75 -28.11
CA ALA A 96 2.83 -39.46 -27.45
C ALA A 96 3.44 -39.45 -26.04
N VAL A 97 3.92 -38.28 -25.61
CA VAL A 97 4.44 -38.01 -24.27
C VAL A 97 3.73 -36.78 -23.69
N ASN A 98 3.59 -36.75 -22.37
CA ASN A 98 3.02 -35.62 -21.65
C ASN A 98 3.92 -35.16 -20.51
N GLN A 99 3.90 -33.85 -20.24
CA GLN A 99 4.61 -33.22 -19.12
C GLN A 99 3.72 -32.13 -18.53
N SER A 100 3.70 -31.99 -17.21
CA SER A 100 2.85 -30.99 -16.54
C SER A 100 3.68 -30.00 -15.71
N VAL A 101 3.18 -28.76 -15.62
CA VAL A 101 3.71 -27.71 -14.74
C VAL A 101 2.56 -26.97 -14.05
N THR A 102 2.72 -26.67 -12.76
CA THR A 102 1.69 -25.99 -11.97
C THR A 102 2.07 -24.54 -11.71
N VAL A 103 1.15 -23.62 -12.03
CA VAL A 103 1.22 -22.21 -11.65
C VAL A 103 0.30 -22.02 -10.46
N THR A 104 0.88 -21.68 -9.31
CA THR A 104 0.13 -21.46 -8.07
C THR A 104 -0.27 -20.00 -7.96
N VAL A 105 -1.56 -19.72 -7.75
CA VAL A 105 -2.05 -18.36 -7.47
C VAL A 105 -2.31 -18.27 -5.97
N THR A 106 -1.40 -17.62 -5.25
CA THR A 106 -1.50 -17.49 -3.79
C THR A 106 -1.98 -16.08 -3.45
N ALA A 107 -3.05 -15.97 -2.67
CA ALA A 107 -3.47 -14.67 -2.16
C ALA A 107 -2.36 -14.08 -1.27
N ALA A 108 -2.18 -12.76 -1.32
CA ALA A 108 -1.30 -12.08 -0.38
C ALA A 108 -1.78 -12.36 1.06
N PRO A 109 -0.85 -12.54 2.02
CA PRO A 109 -1.24 -12.67 3.41
C PRO A 109 -2.08 -11.47 3.83
N SER A 110 -3.19 -11.72 4.52
CA SER A 110 -4.02 -10.64 5.07
C SER A 110 -3.16 -9.82 6.04
N PRO A 111 -3.30 -8.47 6.05
CA PRO A 111 -2.61 -7.67 7.04
C PRO A 111 -3.05 -8.12 8.44
N VAL A 112 -2.08 -8.50 9.27
CA VAL A 112 -2.35 -8.78 10.69
C VAL A 112 -2.83 -7.48 11.33
N PRO A 113 -3.94 -7.48 12.09
CA PRO A 113 -4.34 -6.27 12.81
C PRO A 113 -3.23 -5.90 13.78
N SER A 114 -2.71 -4.67 13.65
CA SER A 114 -1.76 -4.13 14.62
C SER A 114 -2.41 -4.14 16.01
N PRO A 115 -1.69 -4.53 17.07
CA PRO A 115 -2.23 -4.47 18.42
C PRO A 115 -2.63 -3.02 18.72
N THR A 116 -3.86 -2.84 19.20
CA THR A 116 -4.29 -1.53 19.70
C THR A 116 -3.42 -1.18 20.90
N PRO A 117 -2.75 -0.01 20.93
CA PRO A 117 -2.03 0.42 22.11
C PRO A 117 -2.96 0.41 23.33
N PRO A 118 -2.51 0.00 24.51
CA PRO A 118 -3.32 0.12 25.71
C PRO A 118 -3.73 1.58 25.90
N SER A 119 -5.02 1.83 26.13
CA SER A 119 -5.51 3.17 26.45
C SER A 119 -4.84 3.64 27.74
N LEU A 120 -4.20 4.82 27.72
CA LEU A 120 -3.69 5.45 28.93
C LEU A 120 -4.85 5.68 29.93
N PRO A 121 -4.61 5.58 31.25
CA PRO A 121 -5.61 5.97 32.24
C PRO A 121 -6.05 7.43 31.98
N PRO A 122 -7.34 7.76 32.17
CA PRO A 122 -7.81 9.13 32.00
C PRO A 122 -6.99 10.08 32.89
N PRO A 123 -6.54 11.24 32.37
CA PRO A 123 -5.95 12.25 33.24
C PRO A 123 -6.95 12.61 34.34
N GLY A 124 -6.49 12.83 35.58
CA GLY A 124 -7.34 13.40 36.62
C GLY A 124 -7.73 14.84 36.31
N LEU A 125 -8.68 15.42 37.05
CA LEU A 125 -8.99 16.85 36.95
C LEU A 125 -7.75 17.72 37.24
N PRO A 126 -7.67 18.94 36.70
CA PRO A 126 -6.62 19.89 37.07
C PRO A 126 -6.62 20.19 38.57
N VAL A 127 -5.45 20.42 39.15
CA VAL A 127 -5.29 20.74 40.58
C VAL A 127 -4.76 22.16 40.73
N VAL A 128 -5.55 23.06 41.29
CA VAL A 128 -5.11 24.42 41.64
C VAL A 128 -4.43 24.36 43.00
N VAL A 129 -3.10 24.37 42.99
CA VAL A 129 -2.24 24.28 44.19
C VAL A 129 -2.27 25.61 44.95
N LEU A 130 -2.19 26.72 44.21
CA LEU A 130 -2.21 28.06 44.76
C LEU A 130 -3.05 28.97 43.87
N PHE A 131 -3.92 29.76 44.50
CA PHE A 131 -4.54 30.93 43.89
C PHE A 131 -4.88 31.90 45.01
N ASP A 132 -4.02 32.89 45.21
CA ASP A 132 -4.15 33.88 46.27
C ASP A 132 -3.89 35.29 45.74
N ILE A 133 -4.48 36.27 46.43
CA ILE A 133 -4.21 37.70 46.23
C ILE A 133 -3.85 38.26 47.59
N SER A 134 -2.64 38.79 47.72
CA SER A 134 -2.13 39.35 48.97
C SER A 134 -1.49 40.73 48.76
N PRO A 135 -1.89 41.76 49.52
CA PRO A 135 -3.06 41.79 50.40
C PRO A 135 -4.38 41.74 49.60
N ASN A 136 -5.46 41.23 50.22
CA ASN A 136 -6.81 41.18 49.64
C ASN A 136 -7.60 42.49 49.82
N VAL A 137 -7.02 43.47 50.53
CA VAL A 137 -7.51 44.85 50.64
C VAL A 137 -6.33 45.78 50.41
N ILE A 138 -6.49 46.77 49.53
CA ILE A 138 -5.47 47.80 49.28
C ILE A 138 -6.05 49.20 49.47
N ASP A 139 -5.24 50.08 50.06
CA ASP A 139 -5.53 51.51 50.16
C ASP A 139 -4.80 52.25 49.02
N LYS A 140 -5.59 52.89 48.15
CA LYS A 140 -5.08 53.54 46.94
C LYS A 140 -4.38 54.86 47.25
N SER A 141 -4.84 55.62 48.26
CA SER A 141 -4.18 56.84 48.71
C SER A 141 -2.76 56.59 49.22
N LEU A 142 -2.52 55.40 49.78
CA LEU A 142 -1.21 54.96 50.27
C LEU A 142 -0.33 54.32 49.18
N GLY A 143 -0.82 54.21 47.94
CA GLY A 143 -0.08 53.58 46.84
C GLY A 143 0.14 52.07 47.02
N GLN A 144 -0.67 51.41 47.85
CA GLN A 144 -0.57 49.96 48.07
C GLN A 144 -0.93 49.18 46.80
N LYS A 145 -0.29 48.02 46.62
CA LYS A 145 -0.54 47.12 45.50
C LYS A 145 -0.76 45.71 46.01
N ALA A 146 -1.65 44.98 45.35
CA ALA A 146 -1.88 43.57 45.63
C ALA A 146 -1.06 42.71 44.66
N THR A 147 -0.58 41.56 45.12
CA THR A 147 0.08 40.56 44.29
C THR A 147 -0.81 39.33 44.22
N MET A 148 -1.21 38.96 42.99
CA MET A 148 -1.83 37.69 42.69
C MET A 148 -0.76 36.64 42.42
N ARG A 149 -0.89 35.46 43.00
CA ARG A 149 -0.02 34.30 42.74
C ARG A 149 -0.88 33.10 42.40
N TRP A 150 -0.40 32.27 41.48
CA TRP A 150 -1.06 31.03 41.12
C TRP A 150 -0.07 29.92 40.82
N ASP A 151 -0.52 28.69 41.05
CA ASP A 151 0.17 27.46 40.71
C ASP A 151 -0.87 26.36 40.44
N VAL A 152 -0.77 25.73 39.27
CA VAL A 152 -1.77 24.79 38.75
C VAL A 152 -1.06 23.57 38.14
N ASN A 153 -1.38 22.39 38.66
CA ASN A 153 -0.91 21.12 38.16
C ASN A 153 -1.96 20.44 37.29
N HIS A 154 -1.51 19.60 36.36
CA HIS A 154 -2.37 18.77 35.48
C HIS A 154 -3.37 19.54 34.60
N ALA A 155 -3.21 20.85 34.42
CA ALA A 155 -3.98 21.61 33.43
C ALA A 155 -3.29 21.57 32.06
N THR A 156 -4.06 21.55 30.98
CA THR A 156 -3.55 21.89 29.63
C THR A 156 -3.76 23.37 29.32
N HIS A 157 -4.73 24.02 29.96
CA HIS A 157 -5.04 25.42 29.75
C HIS A 157 -5.42 26.10 31.06
N VAL A 158 -4.85 27.28 31.36
CA VAL A 158 -5.16 28.06 32.56
C VAL A 158 -5.53 29.47 32.12
N VAL A 159 -6.70 29.93 32.55
CA VAL A 159 -7.24 31.25 32.24
C VAL A 159 -7.52 31.99 33.54
N ILE A 160 -7.20 33.28 33.61
CA ILE A 160 -7.57 34.15 34.73
C ILE A 160 -8.41 35.32 34.19
N ASP A 161 -9.63 35.42 34.72
CA ASP A 161 -10.57 36.50 34.40
C ASP A 161 -10.80 37.38 35.63
N PRO A 162 -11.11 38.68 35.48
CA PRO A 162 -11.05 39.44 34.23
C PRO A 162 -9.62 39.87 33.86
N GLY A 163 -9.38 40.05 32.56
CA GLY A 163 -8.28 40.88 32.03
C GLY A 163 -6.94 40.19 31.77
N PHE A 164 -6.69 38.98 32.29
CA PHE A 164 -5.42 38.27 32.05
C PHE A 164 -5.51 37.27 30.90
N GLY A 165 -6.68 36.64 30.70
CA GLY A 165 -6.85 35.61 29.68
C GLY A 165 -5.98 34.39 29.97
N SER A 166 -5.42 33.77 28.93
CA SER A 166 -4.57 32.58 29.09
C SER A 166 -3.24 32.94 29.76
N VAL A 167 -2.89 32.22 30.82
CA VAL A 167 -1.64 32.39 31.58
C VAL A 167 -0.85 31.08 31.64
N SER A 168 0.42 31.16 32.03
CA SER A 168 1.24 29.98 32.36
C SER A 168 0.67 29.21 33.55
N HIS A 169 1.06 27.95 33.73
CA HIS A 169 0.60 27.10 34.84
C HIS A 169 0.93 27.64 36.23
N SER A 170 2.01 28.40 36.36
CA SER A 170 2.36 29.11 37.60
C SER A 170 2.87 30.52 37.30
N GLY A 171 2.73 31.42 38.26
CA GLY A 171 3.20 32.78 38.11
C GLY A 171 2.72 33.75 39.18
N THR A 172 3.16 34.99 39.01
CA THR A 172 2.78 36.12 39.87
C THR A 172 2.45 37.35 39.04
N ARG A 173 1.46 38.13 39.45
CA ARG A 173 1.09 39.42 38.83
C ARG A 173 0.76 40.45 39.88
N ILE A 174 1.19 41.68 39.65
CA ILE A 174 0.81 42.82 40.48
C ILE A 174 -0.51 43.36 39.94
N LEU A 175 -1.49 43.56 40.83
CA LEU A 175 -2.80 44.10 40.52
C LEU A 175 -2.84 45.60 40.88
N ALA A 176 -3.36 46.41 39.96
CA ALA A 176 -3.65 47.83 40.20
C ALA A 176 -5.04 48.24 39.65
N PRO A 177 -6.13 47.64 40.14
CA PRO A 177 -7.47 47.90 39.60
C PRO A 177 -8.09 49.20 40.13
N SER A 178 -9.28 49.56 39.62
CA SER A 178 -10.03 50.75 40.05
C SER A 178 -10.57 50.62 41.48
N LEU A 179 -11.06 51.73 42.06
CA LEU A 179 -11.74 51.67 43.37
C LEU A 179 -12.93 50.71 43.34
N GLY A 180 -13.19 50.04 44.47
CA GLY A 180 -14.27 49.06 44.63
C GLY A 180 -13.77 47.61 44.72
N GLY A 181 -14.73 46.68 44.76
CA GLY A 181 -14.46 45.24 44.84
C GLY A 181 -14.24 44.60 43.48
N HIS A 182 -13.16 43.84 43.34
CA HIS A 182 -12.81 43.06 42.15
C HIS A 182 -12.83 41.57 42.48
N THR A 183 -13.38 40.77 41.58
CA THR A 183 -13.41 39.31 41.69
C THR A 183 -12.61 38.72 40.55
N TYR A 184 -11.60 37.93 40.90
CA TYR A 184 -10.76 37.22 39.95
C TYR A 184 -11.06 35.73 40.01
N VAL A 185 -11.17 35.11 38.84
CA VAL A 185 -11.53 33.71 38.66
C VAL A 185 -10.43 33.03 37.84
N LEU A 186 -9.76 32.06 38.45
CA LEU A 186 -8.84 31.16 37.76
C LEU A 186 -9.61 29.92 37.29
N LYS A 187 -9.51 29.62 35.99
CA LYS A 187 -10.11 28.45 35.35
C LYS A 187 -9.01 27.58 34.74
N ALA A 188 -8.80 26.40 35.32
CA ALA A 188 -7.86 25.40 34.84
C ALA A 188 -8.63 24.28 34.11
N THR A 189 -8.22 23.93 32.90
CA THR A 189 -8.90 22.92 32.05
C THR A 189 -7.91 21.89 31.54
N ASN A 190 -8.37 20.63 31.44
CA ASN A 190 -7.72 19.56 30.70
C ASN A 190 -8.77 18.65 30.03
N ALA A 191 -8.34 17.54 29.43
CA ALA A 191 -9.25 16.58 28.79
C ALA A 191 -10.25 15.92 29.76
N ALA A 192 -9.96 15.92 31.07
CA ALA A 192 -10.84 15.37 32.10
C ALA A 192 -11.92 16.36 32.58
N GLY A 193 -11.70 17.66 32.39
CA GLY A 193 -12.65 18.71 32.74
C GLY A 193 -12.01 20.01 33.19
N THR A 194 -12.77 20.80 33.94
CA THR A 194 -12.37 22.15 34.38
C THR A 194 -12.51 22.27 35.89
N VAL A 195 -11.50 22.86 36.53
CA VAL A 195 -11.54 23.34 37.92
C VAL A 195 -11.46 24.87 37.95
N THR A 196 -12.24 25.48 38.83
CA THR A 196 -12.32 26.93 38.97
C THR A 196 -12.05 27.36 40.41
N ARG A 197 -11.33 28.48 40.60
CA ARG A 197 -11.05 29.08 41.90
C ARG A 197 -11.26 30.59 41.84
N THR A 198 -11.78 31.18 42.89
CA THR A 198 -12.17 32.60 42.93
C THR A 198 -11.49 33.31 44.08
N GLN A 199 -11.02 34.53 43.84
CA GLN A 199 -10.39 35.39 44.84
C GLN A 199 -10.89 36.82 44.71
N HIS A 200 -11.09 37.49 45.85
CA HIS A 200 -11.58 38.86 45.92
C HIS A 200 -10.48 39.83 46.34
N LEU A 201 -10.54 41.04 45.79
CA LEU A 201 -9.70 42.19 46.13
C LEU A 201 -10.57 43.43 46.35
N ASP A 202 -10.47 44.07 47.50
CA ASP A 202 -11.14 45.34 47.81
C ASP A 202 -10.15 46.51 47.69
N VAL A 203 -10.48 47.52 46.89
CA VAL A 203 -9.65 48.71 46.69
C VAL A 203 -10.35 49.91 47.32
N ARG A 204 -9.76 50.41 48.40
CA ARG A 204 -10.27 51.54 49.18
C ARG A 204 -9.61 52.85 48.74
N PRO A 205 -10.32 53.99 48.87
CA PRO A 205 -9.79 55.30 48.53
C PRO A 205 -8.55 55.64 49.33
#